data_AF-A0A317JU04-F1
#
_entry.id   AF-A0A317JU04-F1
#
_cell.length_a   1.000
_cell.length_b   1.000
_cell.length_c   1.000
_cell.angle_alpha   90.00
_cell.angle_beta   90.00
_cell.angle_gamma   90.00
#
_symmetry.space_group_name_H-M   'P 1'
#
loop_
_entity.id
_entity.type
_entity.pdbx_description
1 polymer ?
#
loop_
_entity_poly.entity_id
_entity_poly.type
_entity_poly.pdbx_seq_one_letter_code
_entity_poly.pdbx_strand_id
1 'polypeptide(L)'
;MTDVGSRYVAALAAKDTEALLGIFASVVSFRGMTPGRFWEVHSPADVVEDVLYEWFEPDDIVEAVEHVEVGKLVDRQRVVYRFRVRNANGVYRVEQCAYFDLDEDGRVSRMNVMCSGFRPLADATTA
;
A
#
# COMPACT_ATOMS: atom_id res chain seq x y z
N MET A 1 7.27 -10.89 16.35
CA MET A 1 7.50 -10.81 14.90
C MET A 1 6.40 -9.95 14.31
N THR A 2 6.76 -8.93 13.54
CA THR A 2 5.81 -8.10 12.80
C THR A 2 5.31 -8.90 11.59
N ASP A 3 3.99 -8.99 11.39
CA ASP A 3 3.40 -9.75 10.28
C ASP A 3 3.70 -9.11 8.90
N VAL A 4 3.49 -9.86 7.82
CA VAL A 4 3.80 -9.41 6.44
C VAL A 4 3.02 -8.17 6.04
N GLY A 5 1.76 -8.03 6.47
CA GLY A 5 0.93 -6.86 6.20
C GLY A 5 1.52 -5.60 6.84
N SER A 6 1.86 -5.65 8.12
CA SER A 6 2.53 -4.55 8.82
C SER A 6 3.89 -4.19 8.20
N ARG A 7 4.67 -5.18 7.76
CA ARG A 7 5.95 -4.96 7.06
C ARG A 7 5.74 -4.25 5.72
N TYR A 8 4.74 -4.66 4.95
CA TYR A 8 4.37 -4.01 3.70
C TYR A 8 3.99 -2.55 3.90
N VAL A 9 3.17 -2.26 4.90
CA VAL A 9 2.77 -0.88 5.21
C VAL A 9 3.97 -0.04 5.61
N ALA A 10 4.88 -0.56 6.44
CA ALA A 10 6.09 0.15 6.84
C ALA A 10 7.03 0.43 5.66
N ALA A 11 7.27 -0.57 4.80
CA ALA A 11 8.11 -0.43 3.61
C ALA A 11 7.53 0.57 2.61
N LEU A 12 6.21 0.52 2.39
CA LEU A 12 5.51 1.46 1.51
C LEU A 12 5.54 2.89 2.05
N ALA A 13 5.30 3.08 3.35
CA ALA A 13 5.37 4.40 3.99
C ALA A 13 6.78 5.01 3.88
N ALA A 14 7.83 4.18 3.99
CA ALA A 14 9.21 4.60 3.84
C ALA A 14 9.69 4.71 2.38
N LYS A 15 8.86 4.32 1.41
CA LYS A 15 9.23 4.09 0.00
C LYS A 15 10.48 3.21 -0.16
N ASP A 16 10.66 2.25 0.75
CA ASP A 16 11.82 1.35 0.78
C ASP A 16 11.68 0.27 -0.30
N THR A 17 12.31 0.49 -1.45
CA THR A 17 12.27 -0.40 -2.61
C THR A 17 12.76 -1.80 -2.26
N GLU A 18 13.89 -1.92 -1.54
CA GLU A 18 14.49 -3.21 -1.20
C GLU A 18 13.55 -4.01 -0.29
N ALA A 19 13.01 -3.37 0.74
CA ALA A 19 12.06 -4.00 1.66
C ALA A 19 10.76 -4.41 0.95
N LEU A 20 10.25 -3.57 0.04
CA LEU A 20 9.07 -3.87 -0.79
C LEU A 20 9.32 -5.09 -1.69
N LEU A 21 10.44 -5.11 -2.42
CA LEU A 21 10.80 -6.25 -3.27
C LEU A 21 10.95 -7.54 -2.45
N GLY A 22 11.51 -7.46 -1.24
CA GLY A 22 11.65 -8.60 -0.33
C GLY A 22 10.34 -9.16 0.24
N ILE A 23 9.22 -8.44 0.10
CA ILE A 23 7.89 -8.88 0.53
C ILE A 23 7.21 -9.77 -0.51
N PHE A 24 7.42 -9.48 -1.80
CA PHE A 24 6.72 -10.18 -2.88
C PHE A 24 7.47 -11.45 -3.31
N ALA A 25 6.71 -12.46 -3.72
CA ALA A 25 7.25 -13.66 -4.35
C ALA A 25 7.82 -13.32 -5.73
N SER A 26 8.77 -14.11 -6.26
CA SER A 26 9.38 -13.86 -7.58
C SER A 26 8.36 -13.83 -8.73
N VAL A 27 7.22 -14.49 -8.54
CA VAL A 27 6.03 -14.38 -9.38
C VAL A 27 4.86 -13.98 -8.48
N VAL A 28 4.26 -12.82 -8.72
CA VAL A 28 3.17 -12.26 -7.92
C VAL A 28 1.98 -11.94 -8.81
N SER A 29 0.76 -12.28 -8.43
CA SER A 29 -0.45 -11.74 -9.10
C SER A 29 -0.94 -10.51 -8.33
N PHE A 30 -0.60 -9.32 -8.82
CA PHE A 30 -0.96 -8.07 -8.16
C PHE A 30 -2.03 -7.31 -8.94
N ARG A 31 -3.06 -6.85 -8.23
CA ARG A 31 -4.07 -5.94 -8.75
C ARG A 31 -4.23 -4.74 -7.83
N GLY A 32 -3.96 -3.57 -8.38
CA GLY A 32 -4.15 -2.29 -7.70
C GLY A 32 -5.35 -1.54 -8.27
N MET A 33 -6.14 -0.91 -7.40
CA MET A 33 -7.21 0.01 -7.80
C MET A 33 -7.15 1.33 -7.04
N THR A 34 -7.31 2.43 -7.76
CA THR A 34 -7.76 3.72 -7.21
C THR A 34 -9.19 3.96 -7.70
N PRO A 35 -9.90 5.02 -7.24
CA PRO A 35 -11.22 5.32 -7.77
C PRO A 35 -11.28 5.54 -9.28
N GLY A 36 -10.16 5.93 -9.92
CA GLY A 36 -10.11 6.28 -11.34
C GLY A 36 -9.23 5.38 -12.22
N ARG A 37 -8.48 4.43 -11.65
CA ARG A 37 -7.51 3.61 -12.39
C ARG A 37 -7.39 2.19 -11.82
N PHE A 38 -7.06 1.24 -12.69
CA PHE A 38 -6.83 -0.16 -12.37
C PHE A 38 -5.49 -0.60 -12.98
N TRP A 39 -4.73 -1.39 -12.23
CA TRP A 39 -3.47 -2.00 -12.65
C TRP A 39 -3.52 -3.51 -12.41
N GLU A 40 -2.90 -4.27 -13.31
CA GLU A 40 -2.62 -5.69 -13.14
C GLU A 40 -1.20 -5.99 -13.62
N VAL A 41 -0.36 -6.51 -12.71
CA VAL A 41 1.06 -6.78 -12.97
C VAL A 41 1.48 -8.10 -12.33
N HIS A 42 2.59 -8.66 -12.82
CA HIS A 42 2.96 -10.05 -12.53
C HIS A 42 4.36 -10.26 -11.92
N SER A 43 5.10 -9.19 -11.64
CA SER A 43 6.43 -9.25 -11.04
C SER A 43 6.59 -8.24 -9.89
N PRO A 44 7.47 -8.51 -8.90
CA PRO A 44 7.75 -7.56 -7.82
C PRO A 44 8.22 -6.19 -8.30
N ALA A 45 9.04 -6.15 -9.36
CA ALA A 45 9.55 -4.91 -9.92
C ALA A 45 8.39 -4.05 -10.45
N ASP A 46 7.53 -4.62 -11.29
CA ASP A 46 6.36 -3.93 -11.84
C ASP A 46 5.37 -3.50 -10.74
N VAL A 47 5.22 -4.29 -9.66
CA VAL A 47 4.39 -3.88 -8.51
C VAL A 47 4.91 -2.58 -7.91
N VAL A 48 6.22 -2.50 -7.66
CA VAL A 48 6.81 -1.35 -7.00
C VAL A 48 6.85 -0.14 -7.94
N GLU A 49 7.37 -0.32 -9.16
CA GLU A 49 7.60 0.76 -10.12
C GLU A 49 6.30 1.23 -10.78
N ASP A 50 5.48 0.32 -11.31
CA ASP A 50 4.34 0.69 -12.17
C ASP A 50 3.03 0.90 -11.39
N VAL A 51 2.99 0.52 -10.10
CA VAL A 51 1.76 0.63 -9.30
C VAL A 51 1.96 1.41 -8.01
N LEU A 52 2.87 0.99 -7.13
CA LEU A 52 3.02 1.61 -5.81
C LEU A 52 3.60 3.03 -5.91
N TYR A 53 4.57 3.27 -6.80
CA TYR A 53 5.10 4.61 -7.02
C TYR A 53 4.25 5.50 -7.92
N GLU A 54 3.32 4.94 -8.69
CA GLU A 54 2.24 5.69 -9.33
C GLU A 54 1.15 6.14 -8.33
N TRP A 55 1.02 5.47 -7.18
CA TRP A 55 0.09 5.87 -6.11
C TRP A 55 0.66 6.90 -5.14
N PHE A 56 1.96 6.83 -4.93
CA PHE A 56 2.72 7.74 -4.09
C PHE A 56 3.90 8.25 -4.90
N GLU A 57 3.60 9.20 -5.78
CA GLU A 57 4.58 9.84 -6.66
C GLU A 57 5.76 10.36 -5.82
N PRO A 58 6.97 10.57 -6.40
CA PRO A 58 8.14 11.00 -5.65
C PRO A 58 7.87 12.17 -4.67
N ASP A 59 7.02 13.12 -5.08
CA ASP A 59 6.66 14.32 -4.31
C ASP A 59 5.54 14.10 -3.27
N ASP A 60 4.90 12.92 -3.23
CA ASP A 60 3.98 12.52 -2.16
C ASP A 60 4.76 12.04 -0.93
N ILE A 61 4.74 12.84 0.13
CA ILE A 61 5.44 12.54 1.38
C ILE A 61 4.46 11.89 2.36
N VAL A 62 4.71 10.62 2.71
CA VAL A 62 3.99 9.96 3.80
C VAL A 62 4.50 10.53 5.14
N GLU A 63 3.73 11.42 5.74
CA GLU A 63 4.09 12.08 7.00
C GLU A 63 3.91 11.16 8.21
N ALA A 64 2.91 10.28 8.14
CA ALA A 64 2.60 9.36 9.24
C ALA A 64 1.80 8.15 8.74
N VAL A 65 2.06 7.01 9.39
CA VAL A 65 1.17 5.85 9.37
C VAL A 65 0.15 6.04 10.50
N GLU A 66 -1.07 6.47 10.16
CA GLU A 66 -2.11 6.81 11.14
C GLU A 66 -2.88 5.58 11.64
N HIS A 67 -2.93 4.51 10.84
CA HIS A 67 -3.66 3.29 11.17
C HIS A 67 -3.08 2.08 10.43
N VAL A 68 -2.99 0.95 11.14
CA VAL A 68 -2.69 -0.37 10.55
C VAL A 68 -3.55 -1.40 11.26
N GLU A 69 -4.32 -2.15 10.50
CA GLU A 69 -5.09 -3.29 10.98
C GLU A 69 -4.81 -4.50 10.11
N VAL A 70 -4.26 -5.54 10.72
CA VAL A 70 -3.94 -6.80 10.06
C VAL A 70 -4.92 -7.87 10.51
N GLY A 71 -5.30 -8.74 9.59
CA GLY A 71 -6.27 -9.80 9.86
C GLY A 71 -6.07 -11.00 8.95
N LYS A 72 -6.76 -12.09 9.28
CA LYS A 72 -6.76 -13.31 8.49
C LYS A 72 -8.19 -13.85 8.43
N LEU A 73 -8.64 -14.18 7.23
CA LEU A 73 -9.90 -14.87 6.98
C LEU A 73 -9.58 -16.27 6.47
N VAL A 74 -9.61 -17.25 7.37
CA VAL A 74 -9.27 -18.67 7.11
C VAL A 74 -7.85 -18.84 6.55
N ASP A 75 -7.67 -18.68 5.25
CA ASP A 75 -6.40 -18.78 4.51
C ASP A 75 -5.93 -17.41 3.99
N ARG A 76 -6.87 -16.49 3.73
CA ARG A 76 -6.62 -15.16 3.14
C ARG A 76 -6.10 -14.16 4.18
N GLN A 77 -4.99 -13.49 3.90
CA GLN A 77 -4.52 -12.37 4.71
C GLN A 77 -5.25 -11.07 4.34
N ARG A 78 -5.40 -10.16 5.29
CA ARG A 78 -5.94 -8.81 5.12
C ARG A 78 -5.02 -7.79 5.76
N VAL A 79 -4.83 -6.65 5.10
CA VAL A 79 -4.32 -5.45 5.75
C VAL A 79 -5.18 -4.25 5.34
N VAL A 80 -5.56 -3.43 6.32
CA VAL A 80 -6.17 -2.12 6.12
C VAL A 80 -5.24 -1.09 6.76
N TYR A 81 -4.84 -0.08 6.01
CA TYR A 81 -3.92 0.93 6.52
C TYR A 81 -4.28 2.32 6.04
N ARG A 82 -3.88 3.32 6.82
CA ARG A 82 -4.11 4.73 6.53
C ARG A 82 -2.85 5.53 6.67
N PHE A 83 -2.57 6.33 5.66
CA PHE A 83 -1.49 7.31 5.65
C PHE A 83 -2.03 8.71 5.73
N ARG A 84 -1.25 9.56 6.41
CA ARG A 84 -1.27 11.01 6.22
C ARG A 84 -0.21 11.35 5.19
N VAL A 85 -0.62 11.97 4.09
CA VAL A 85 0.26 12.29 2.95
C VAL A 85 0.23 13.77 2.68
N ARG A 86 1.40 14.38 2.45
CA ARG A 86 1.53 15.75 1.99
C ARG A 86 2.10 15.78 0.57
N ASN A 87 1.52 16.59 -0.29
CA ASN A 87 2.09 16.94 -1.59
C ASN A 87 1.84 18.41 -1.92
N ALA A 88 2.14 18.84 -3.15
CA ALA A 88 2.01 20.23 -3.58
C ALA A 88 0.58 20.81 -3.44
N ASN A 89 -0.45 19.94 -3.43
CA ASN A 89 -1.85 20.35 -3.39
C ASN A 89 -2.44 20.38 -1.96
N GLY A 90 -1.68 19.92 -0.95
CA GLY A 90 -2.09 19.98 0.46
C GLY A 90 -1.78 18.71 1.24
N VAL A 91 -2.55 18.50 2.32
CA VAL A 91 -2.44 17.33 3.19
C VAL A 91 -3.70 16.47 3.07
N TYR A 92 -3.50 15.17 2.98
CA TYR A 92 -4.53 14.19 2.67
C TYR A 92 -4.47 13.00 3.62
N ARG A 93 -5.62 12.34 3.76
CA ARG A 93 -5.70 10.96 4.22
C ARG A 93 -5.93 10.04 3.03
N VAL A 94 -5.19 8.94 3.02
CA VAL A 94 -5.34 7.88 2.03
C VAL A 94 -5.47 6.58 2.80
N GLU A 95 -6.51 5.80 2.51
CA GLU A 95 -6.73 4.48 3.09
C GLU A 95 -6.68 3.42 2.00
N GLN A 96 -6.04 2.31 2.31
CA GLN A 96 -5.94 1.16 1.45
C GLN A 96 -6.43 -0.09 2.18
N CYS A 97 -7.19 -0.89 1.45
CA CYS A 97 -7.67 -2.19 1.90
C CYS A 97 -7.14 -3.25 0.95
N ALA A 98 -6.38 -4.21 1.48
CA ALA A 98 -5.79 -5.28 0.70
C ALA A 98 -6.15 -6.66 1.25
N TYR A 99 -6.40 -7.60 0.34
CA TYR A 99 -6.42 -9.03 0.62
C TYR A 99 -5.29 -9.69 -0.15
N PHE A 100 -4.53 -10.57 0.51
CA PHE A 100 -3.35 -11.19 -0.08
C PHE A 100 -3.14 -12.64 0.36
N ASP A 101 -2.41 -13.39 -0.46
CA ASP A 101 -1.95 -14.75 -0.19
C ASP A 101 -0.44 -14.77 0.00
N LEU A 102 0.03 -15.74 0.77
CA LEU A 102 1.45 -16.02 0.93
C LEU A 102 1.82 -17.32 0.21
N ASP A 103 3.02 -17.38 -0.35
CA ASP A 103 3.64 -18.64 -0.79
C ASP A 103 4.21 -19.43 0.40
N GLU A 104 4.87 -20.55 0.10
CA GLU A 104 5.48 -21.45 1.10
C GLU A 104 6.64 -20.77 1.88
N ASP A 105 7.29 -19.76 1.30
CA ASP A 105 8.36 -18.97 1.92
C ASP A 105 7.81 -17.79 2.74
N GLY A 106 6.48 -17.61 2.78
CA GLY A 106 5.82 -16.52 3.49
C GLY A 106 5.89 -15.17 2.76
N ARG A 107 6.13 -15.17 1.44
CA ARG A 107 6.12 -13.98 0.58
C ARG A 107 4.78 -13.81 -0.13
N VAL A 108 4.44 -12.58 -0.48
CA VAL A 108 3.17 -12.26 -1.14
C VAL A 108 3.15 -12.79 -2.57
N SER A 109 2.35 -13.83 -2.82
CA SER A 109 2.15 -14.44 -4.14
C SER A 109 0.93 -13.87 -4.89
N ARG A 110 -0.01 -13.28 -4.16
CA ARG A 110 -1.17 -12.59 -4.72
C ARG A 110 -1.57 -11.44 -3.83
N MET A 111 -1.92 -10.29 -4.40
CA MET A 111 -2.51 -9.17 -3.66
C MET A 111 -3.53 -8.42 -4.52
N ASN A 112 -4.72 -8.19 -3.98
CA ASN A 112 -5.66 -7.22 -4.52
C ASN A 112 -5.78 -6.08 -3.50
N VAL A 113 -5.51 -4.85 -3.94
CA VAL A 113 -5.55 -3.67 -3.08
C VAL A 113 -6.39 -2.56 -3.70
N MET A 114 -7.25 -1.95 -2.89
CA MET A 114 -8.09 -0.81 -3.27
C MET A 114 -7.71 0.40 -2.44
N CYS A 115 -7.53 1.54 -3.10
CA CYS A 115 -7.24 2.84 -2.51
C CYS A 115 -8.51 3.70 -2.46
N SER A 116 -8.73 4.41 -1.36
CA SER A 116 -9.80 5.42 -1.22
C SER A 116 -9.61 6.64 -2.14
N GLY A 117 -8.41 6.79 -2.71
CA GLY A 117 -7.91 8.05 -3.26
C GLY A 117 -7.65 9.09 -2.16
N PHE A 118 -7.01 10.18 -2.55
CA PHE A 118 -6.65 11.29 -1.67
C PHE A 118 -7.90 12.00 -1.12
N ARG A 119 -8.12 11.90 0.19
CA ARG A 119 -9.18 12.62 0.90
C ARG A 119 -8.58 13.85 1.57
N PRO A 120 -8.92 15.08 1.14
CA PRO A 120 -8.30 16.28 1.69
C PRO A 120 -8.61 16.40 3.17
N LEU A 121 -7.59 16.68 3.96
CA LEU A 121 -7.76 17.18 5.30
C LEU A 121 -8.01 18.68 5.18
N ALA A 122 -9.17 19.16 5.65
CA ALA A 122 -9.37 20.59 5.78
C ALA A 122 -8.21 21.15 6.59
N ASP A 123 -7.58 22.22 6.10
CA ASP A 123 -6.76 23.04 6.97
C ASP A 123 -7.62 23.41 8.17
N ALA A 124 -7.12 23.18 9.38
CA ALA A 124 -7.72 23.71 10.58
C ALA A 124 -7.57 25.25 10.56
N THR A 125 -8.23 25.92 9.63
CA THR A 125 -8.35 27.38 9.52
C THR A 125 -9.64 27.70 8.77
N THR A 126 -10.76 27.40 9.41
CA THR A 126 -11.95 28.27 9.40
C THR A 126 -12.88 27.83 10.53
N ALA A 127 -12.58 28.33 11.72
CA ALA A 127 -13.52 28.53 12.81
C ALA A 127 -13.45 30.00 13.21
#